data_AF-G7TF01-F1
#
_entry.id   AF-G7TF01-F1
#
_cell.length_a   1.000
_cell.length_b   1.000
_cell.length_c   1.000
_cell.angle_alpha   90.00
_cell.angle_beta   90.00
_cell.angle_gamma   90.00
#
_symmetry.space_group_name_H-M   'P 1'
#
loop_
_entity.id
_entity.type
_entity.pdbx_description
1 polymer ?
#
loop_
_entity_poly.entity_id
_entity_poly.type
_entity_poly.pdbx_seq_one_letter_code
_entity_poly.pdbx_strand_id
1 'polypeptide(L)'
;MSALAPAQQPAPAAAQTPAVTPAAKVVPTGARSDLHAQVLLDRAHFSPGQIDGERGSNQKRAVSGFQAAHKIKVTGELDDATWQALQADTTPALVQYTLTDADVAGPFQPIPKGPAEQAKLTALGYASVDEALGERFHADPALLRQLNPGVDLSKAGSVIQVPNIDGVPPLAKPAKLVVDKSDPD
;
A
#
# COMPACT_ATOMS: atom_id res chain seq x y z
N MET A 1 15.84 -24.68 72.21
CA MET A 1 14.78 -23.73 71.83
C MET A 1 15.16 -23.14 70.48
N SER A 2 14.79 -23.82 69.40
CA SER A 2 15.10 -23.42 68.03
C SER A 2 13.94 -22.60 67.49
N ALA A 3 14.20 -21.34 67.17
CA ALA A 3 13.23 -20.46 66.52
C ALA A 3 13.24 -20.75 65.00
N LEU A 4 12.09 -21.18 64.48
CA LEU A 4 11.82 -21.42 63.07
C LEU A 4 11.71 -20.08 62.32
N ALA A 5 12.40 -19.98 61.19
CA ALA A 5 12.32 -18.87 60.26
C ALA A 5 10.92 -18.76 59.63
N PRO A 6 10.40 -17.55 59.37
CA PRO A 6 9.15 -17.38 58.64
C PRO A 6 9.37 -17.64 57.14
N ALA A 7 8.54 -18.53 56.58
CA ALA A 7 8.48 -18.81 55.15
C ALA A 7 7.87 -17.61 54.39
N GLN A 8 8.59 -17.09 53.39
CA GLN A 8 8.08 -16.12 52.44
C GLN A 8 7.14 -16.82 51.45
N GLN A 9 5.88 -16.37 51.39
CA GLN A 9 4.94 -16.75 50.33
C GLN A 9 5.36 -16.09 49.01
N PRO A 10 5.32 -16.79 47.87
CA PRO A 10 5.54 -16.18 46.57
C PRO A 10 4.35 -15.28 46.18
N ALA A 11 4.65 -14.07 45.72
CA ALA A 11 3.67 -13.12 45.20
C ALA A 11 3.03 -13.65 43.89
N PRO A 12 1.74 -13.38 43.63
CA PRO A 12 1.10 -13.79 42.39
C PRO A 12 1.70 -13.03 41.20
N ALA A 13 2.00 -13.76 40.12
CA ALA A 13 2.48 -13.21 38.86
C ALA A 13 1.47 -12.19 38.32
N ALA A 14 1.93 -10.95 38.12
CA ALA A 14 1.15 -9.93 37.44
C ALA A 14 0.82 -10.43 36.03
N ALA A 15 -0.48 -10.59 35.75
CA ALA A 15 -0.98 -10.87 34.42
C ALA A 15 -0.55 -9.72 33.49
N GLN A 16 0.24 -10.06 32.49
CA GLN A 16 0.61 -9.14 31.41
C GLN A 16 -0.66 -8.90 30.59
N THR A 17 -1.26 -7.71 30.73
CA THR A 17 -2.28 -7.24 29.81
C THR A 17 -1.71 -7.21 28.39
N PRO A 18 -2.42 -7.75 27.38
CA PRO A 18 -1.99 -7.65 26.00
C PRO A 18 -1.82 -6.18 25.62
N ALA A 19 -0.65 -5.82 25.09
CA ALA A 19 -0.42 -4.50 24.53
C ALA A 19 -1.43 -4.25 23.41
N VAL A 20 -2.27 -3.24 23.59
CA VAL A 20 -3.19 -2.77 22.56
C VAL A 20 -2.32 -2.14 21.47
N THR A 21 -2.13 -2.83 20.35
CA THR A 21 -1.50 -2.26 19.17
C THR A 21 -2.31 -1.03 18.76
N PRO A 22 -1.69 0.14 18.50
CA PRO A 22 -2.43 1.29 17.99
C PRO A 22 -3.10 0.87 16.67
N ALA A 23 -4.41 1.11 16.56
CA ALA A 23 -5.13 0.85 15.32
C ALA A 23 -4.43 1.58 14.17
N ALA A 24 -4.03 0.85 13.13
CA ALA A 24 -3.44 1.44 11.94
C ALA A 24 -4.39 2.51 11.36
N LYS A 25 -3.85 3.68 11.01
CA LYS A 25 -4.59 4.76 10.36
C LYS A 25 -5.19 4.21 9.05
N VAL A 26 -6.51 4.23 8.93
CA VAL A 26 -7.21 3.74 7.73
C VAL A 26 -7.15 4.80 6.64
N VAL A 27 -6.65 4.45 5.45
CA VAL A 27 -6.62 5.35 4.29
C VAL A 27 -8.01 5.43 3.66
N PRO A 28 -8.58 6.63 3.45
CA PRO A 28 -9.84 6.78 2.74
C PRO A 28 -9.70 6.39 1.26
N THR A 29 -10.44 5.37 0.83
CA THR A 29 -10.40 4.85 -0.56
C THR A 29 -11.64 5.20 -1.39
N GLY A 30 -12.59 5.92 -0.80
CA GLY A 30 -13.88 6.22 -1.41
C GLY A 30 -13.82 7.23 -2.57
N ALA A 31 -14.99 7.46 -3.19
CA ALA A 31 -15.15 8.51 -4.18
C ALA A 31 -14.69 9.86 -3.60
N ARG A 32 -13.98 10.64 -4.42
CA ARG A 32 -13.42 11.93 -4.04
C ARG A 32 -12.40 11.95 -2.87
N SER A 33 -11.80 10.80 -2.49
CA SER A 33 -10.67 10.81 -1.55
C SER A 33 -9.37 11.29 -2.20
N ASP A 34 -8.36 11.66 -1.40
CA ASP A 34 -7.04 12.03 -1.93
C ASP A 34 -6.38 10.87 -2.68
N LEU A 35 -6.49 9.62 -2.18
CA LEU A 35 -6.04 8.42 -2.90
C LEU A 35 -6.70 8.31 -4.29
N HIS A 36 -8.01 8.51 -4.35
CA HIS A 36 -8.74 8.46 -5.62
C HIS A 36 -8.28 9.57 -6.59
N ALA A 37 -8.10 10.80 -6.09
CA ALA A 37 -7.55 11.89 -6.90
C ALA A 37 -6.16 11.55 -7.44
N GLN A 38 -5.26 11.04 -6.58
CA GLN A 38 -3.89 10.70 -6.97
C GLN A 38 -3.88 9.67 -8.11
N VAL A 39 -4.69 8.60 -8.03
CA VAL A 39 -4.79 7.61 -9.11
C VAL A 39 -5.30 8.24 -10.41
N LEU A 40 -6.36 9.06 -10.36
CA LEU A 40 -6.91 9.69 -11.56
C LEU A 40 -5.93 10.68 -12.19
N LEU A 41 -5.20 11.43 -11.37
CA LEU A 41 -4.16 12.36 -11.82
C LEU A 41 -2.99 11.62 -12.49
N ASP A 42 -2.54 10.51 -11.88
CA ASP A 42 -1.47 9.68 -12.43
C ASP A 42 -1.85 9.11 -13.81
N ARG A 43 -3.06 8.55 -13.94
CA ARG A 43 -3.63 8.08 -15.21
C ARG A 43 -3.81 9.18 -16.25
N ALA A 44 -4.10 10.40 -15.81
CA ALA A 44 -4.17 11.58 -16.66
C ALA A 44 -2.78 12.16 -17.02
N HIS A 45 -1.69 11.49 -16.60
CA HIS A 45 -0.30 11.91 -16.78
C HIS A 45 0.10 13.19 -16.05
N PHE A 46 -0.61 13.52 -14.97
CA PHE A 46 -0.26 14.57 -14.03
C PHE A 46 0.23 13.94 -12.73
N SER A 47 1.51 13.57 -12.67
CA SER A 47 2.04 12.82 -11.52
C SER A 47 1.82 13.56 -10.19
N PRO A 48 1.10 12.96 -9.22
CA PRO A 48 0.95 13.50 -7.89
C PRO A 48 2.17 13.23 -6.99
N GLY A 49 3.24 12.64 -7.54
CA GLY A 49 4.27 11.96 -6.78
C GLY A 49 3.90 10.49 -6.55
N GLN A 50 4.46 9.90 -5.50
CA GLN A 50 4.07 8.57 -5.04
C GLN A 50 2.63 8.61 -4.51
N ILE A 51 1.84 7.60 -4.87
CA ILE A 51 0.47 7.44 -4.39
C ILE A 51 0.54 6.93 -2.94
N ASP A 52 0.16 7.78 -2.00
CA ASP A 52 0.20 7.53 -0.56
C ASP A 52 -1.17 7.75 0.12
N GLY A 53 -2.14 8.31 -0.61
CA GLY A 53 -3.45 8.67 -0.11
C GLY A 53 -3.49 9.94 0.76
N GLU A 54 -2.40 10.70 0.83
CA GLU A 54 -2.29 11.92 1.62
C GLU A 54 -2.22 13.18 0.75
N ARG A 55 -2.81 14.27 1.24
CA ARG A 55 -2.74 15.55 0.52
C ARG A 55 -1.35 16.18 0.63
N GLY A 56 -0.60 16.10 -0.47
CA GLY A 56 0.77 16.62 -0.57
C GLY A 56 0.95 17.83 -1.51
N SER A 57 2.14 18.44 -1.45
CA SER A 57 2.53 19.54 -2.34
C SER A 57 2.63 19.10 -3.81
N ASN A 58 3.05 17.85 -4.06
CA ASN A 58 3.11 17.29 -5.41
C ASN A 58 1.71 17.10 -6.00
N GLN A 59 0.76 16.55 -5.23
CA GLN A 59 -0.65 16.47 -5.64
C GLN A 59 -1.23 17.86 -5.96
N LYS A 60 -0.97 18.88 -5.13
CA LYS A 60 -1.39 20.26 -5.41
C LYS A 60 -0.85 20.79 -6.75
N ARG A 61 0.42 20.49 -7.06
CA ARG A 61 1.04 20.85 -8.35
C ARG A 61 0.41 20.10 -9.52
N ALA A 62 0.16 18.80 -9.36
CA ALA A 62 -0.53 17.97 -10.34
C ALA A 62 -1.93 18.51 -10.65
N VAL A 63 -2.71 18.84 -9.62
CA VAL A 63 -4.03 19.47 -9.76
C VAL A 63 -3.94 20.79 -10.52
N SER A 64 -2.95 21.63 -10.19
CA SER A 64 -2.76 22.92 -10.87
C SER A 64 -2.46 22.75 -12.36
N GLY A 65 -1.61 21.77 -12.70
CA GLY A 65 -1.28 21.42 -14.09
C GLY A 65 -2.49 20.86 -14.84
N PHE A 66 -3.23 19.95 -14.22
CA PHE A 66 -4.46 19.38 -14.76
C PHE A 66 -5.50 20.47 -15.04
N GLN A 67 -5.76 21.36 -14.07
CA GLN A 67 -6.68 22.48 -14.25
C GLN A 67 -6.29 23.37 -15.43
N ALA A 68 -5.00 23.72 -15.56
CA ALA A 68 -4.50 24.53 -16.66
C ALA A 68 -4.72 23.84 -18.02
N ALA A 69 -4.40 22.55 -18.13
CA ALA A 69 -4.56 21.77 -19.36
C ALA A 69 -6.04 21.61 -19.77
N HIS A 70 -6.94 21.53 -18.79
CA HIS A 70 -8.38 21.38 -19.00
C HIS A 70 -9.15 22.71 -19.03
N LYS A 71 -8.44 23.86 -19.04
CA LYS A 71 -9.03 25.22 -19.04
C LYS A 71 -9.98 25.49 -17.86
N ILE A 72 -9.70 24.86 -16.73
CA ILE A 72 -10.35 25.11 -15.44
C ILE A 72 -9.57 26.22 -14.74
N LYS A 73 -10.23 27.02 -13.88
CA LYS A 73 -9.54 27.99 -13.04
C LYS A 73 -8.46 27.28 -12.21
N VAL A 74 -7.22 27.74 -12.31
CA VAL A 74 -6.09 27.16 -11.58
C VAL A 74 -6.18 27.59 -10.10
N THR A 75 -6.70 26.69 -9.26
CA THR A 75 -6.79 26.85 -7.81
C THR A 75 -5.77 25.98 -7.07
N GLY A 76 -5.33 24.89 -7.71
CA GLY A 76 -4.53 23.83 -7.08
C GLY A 76 -5.31 22.99 -6.07
N GLU A 77 -6.63 23.18 -5.99
CA GLU A 77 -7.51 22.46 -5.08
C GLU A 77 -8.45 21.53 -5.87
N LEU A 78 -8.83 20.41 -5.26
CA LEU A 78 -9.80 19.47 -5.81
C LEU A 78 -11.24 20.01 -5.64
N ASP A 79 -11.52 21.13 -6.29
CA ASP A 79 -12.87 21.73 -6.33
C ASP A 79 -13.84 20.94 -7.24
N ASP A 80 -15.13 21.30 -7.21
CA ASP A 80 -16.16 20.56 -7.94
C ASP A 80 -15.91 20.51 -9.45
N ALA A 81 -15.39 21.60 -10.04
CA ALA A 81 -15.05 21.63 -11.46
C ALA A 81 -13.90 20.67 -11.78
N THR A 82 -12.89 20.62 -10.92
CA THR A 82 -11.77 19.68 -11.03
C THR A 82 -12.23 18.23 -10.89
N TRP A 83 -13.06 17.93 -9.89
CA TRP A 83 -13.64 16.61 -9.71
C TRP A 83 -14.53 16.18 -10.88
N GLN A 84 -15.31 17.10 -11.44
CA GLN A 84 -16.13 16.82 -12.61
C GLN A 84 -15.28 16.40 -13.80
N ALA A 85 -14.14 17.07 -14.03
CA ALA A 85 -13.22 16.73 -15.10
C ALA A 85 -12.45 15.42 -14.84
N LEU A 86 -11.96 15.19 -13.62
CA LEU A 86 -11.26 13.95 -13.24
C LEU A 86 -12.16 12.71 -13.38
N GLN A 87 -13.43 12.81 -12.97
CA GLN A 87 -14.39 11.70 -13.01
C GLN A 87 -14.93 11.38 -14.42
N ALA A 88 -14.39 12.01 -15.47
CA ALA A 88 -14.59 11.53 -16.84
C ALA A 88 -13.99 10.13 -17.04
N ASP A 89 -12.93 9.80 -16.30
CA ASP A 89 -12.47 8.42 -16.13
C ASP A 89 -13.32 7.72 -15.06
N THR A 90 -14.03 6.68 -15.46
CA THR A 90 -14.94 5.90 -14.62
C THR A 90 -14.34 4.56 -14.17
N THR A 91 -13.07 4.31 -14.52
CA THR A 91 -12.37 3.09 -14.13
C THR A 91 -12.13 3.10 -12.62
N PRO A 92 -12.33 1.97 -11.92
CA PRO A 92 -12.04 1.89 -10.49
C PRO A 92 -10.59 2.28 -10.18
N ALA A 93 -10.40 3.18 -9.21
CA ALA A 93 -9.09 3.67 -8.78
C ALA A 93 -8.24 2.59 -8.11
N LEU A 94 -8.87 1.55 -7.55
CA LEU A 94 -8.20 0.40 -6.97
C LEU A 94 -8.61 -0.87 -7.71
N VAL A 95 -7.69 -1.82 -7.81
CA VAL A 95 -7.88 -3.08 -8.51
C VAL A 95 -7.30 -4.24 -7.70
N GLN A 96 -7.87 -5.44 -7.88
CA GLN A 96 -7.28 -6.66 -7.35
C GLN A 96 -6.20 -7.18 -8.32
N TYR A 97 -5.05 -7.54 -7.77
CA TYR A 97 -3.90 -8.08 -8.50
C TYR A 97 -3.42 -9.35 -7.81
N THR A 98 -3.17 -10.41 -8.58
CA THR A 98 -2.59 -11.65 -8.07
C THR A 98 -1.08 -11.57 -8.23
N LEU A 99 -0.35 -11.64 -7.12
CA LEU A 99 1.10 -11.67 -7.14
C LEU A 99 1.61 -12.86 -7.94
N THR A 100 2.52 -12.61 -8.86
CA THR A 100 3.19 -13.65 -9.65
C THR A 100 4.49 -14.07 -8.98
N ASP A 101 5.06 -15.21 -9.39
CA ASP A 101 6.40 -15.61 -8.95
C ASP A 101 7.45 -14.54 -9.29
N ALA A 102 7.30 -13.84 -10.42
CA ALA A 102 8.20 -12.77 -10.83
C ALA A 102 8.15 -11.54 -9.90
N ASP A 103 7.00 -11.25 -9.30
CA ASP A 103 6.84 -10.12 -8.37
C ASP A 103 7.61 -10.36 -7.05
N VAL A 104 7.82 -11.64 -6.68
CA VAL A 104 8.41 -12.03 -5.40
C VAL A 104 9.80 -12.69 -5.52
N ALA A 105 10.26 -12.97 -6.74
CA ALA A 105 11.50 -13.71 -7.00
C ALA A 105 12.78 -12.97 -6.56
N GLY A 106 12.75 -11.64 -6.46
CA GLY A 106 13.95 -10.84 -6.20
C GLY A 106 14.98 -10.93 -7.34
N PRO A 107 16.28 -10.65 -7.09
CA PRO A 107 16.90 -10.53 -5.77
C PRO A 107 16.54 -9.20 -5.08
N PHE A 108 16.12 -9.30 -3.81
CA PHE A 108 15.98 -8.15 -2.92
C PHE A 108 17.19 -8.09 -2.00
N GLN A 109 18.01 -7.07 -2.16
CA GLN A 109 19.26 -6.91 -1.40
C GLN A 109 19.29 -5.52 -0.76
N PRO A 110 19.68 -5.40 0.52
CA PRO A 110 19.81 -4.10 1.16
C PRO A 110 20.77 -3.21 0.37
N ILE A 111 20.33 -2.01 0.00
CA ILE A 111 21.17 -1.03 -0.69
C ILE A 111 22.09 -0.38 0.35
N PRO A 112 23.44 -0.48 0.20
CA PRO A 112 24.38 0.20 1.09
C PRO A 112 24.17 1.71 1.09
N LYS A 113 24.47 2.40 2.19
CA LYS A 113 24.26 3.87 2.31
C LYS A 113 25.35 4.70 1.62
N GLY A 114 26.53 4.13 1.36
CA GLY A 114 27.66 4.83 0.78
C GLY A 114 27.76 4.67 -0.74
N PRO A 115 28.00 5.75 -1.52
CA PRO A 115 28.15 5.65 -2.98
C PRO A 115 29.25 4.67 -3.42
N ALA A 116 30.35 4.61 -2.68
CA ALA A 116 31.47 3.69 -2.97
C ALA A 116 31.12 2.21 -2.77
N GLU A 117 30.15 1.90 -1.91
CA GLU A 117 29.68 0.54 -1.65
C GLU A 117 28.57 0.17 -2.63
N GLN A 118 27.66 1.10 -2.93
CA GLN A 118 26.66 0.97 -4.00
C GLN A 118 27.30 0.69 -5.36
N ALA A 119 28.41 1.35 -5.69
CA ALA A 119 29.14 1.15 -6.95
C ALA A 119 29.73 -0.28 -7.11
N LYS A 120 29.81 -1.06 -6.03
CA LYS A 120 30.27 -2.46 -6.09
C LYS A 120 29.13 -3.44 -6.40
N LEU A 121 27.87 -3.00 -6.35
CA LEU A 121 26.73 -3.82 -6.69
C LEU A 121 26.61 -3.99 -8.20
N THR A 122 26.26 -5.20 -8.64
CA THR A 122 26.06 -5.51 -10.07
C THR A 122 24.88 -4.72 -10.67
N ALA A 123 23.87 -4.42 -9.84
CA ALA A 123 22.78 -3.52 -10.16
C ALA A 123 22.22 -2.91 -8.86
N LEU A 124 21.70 -1.69 -8.95
CA LEU A 124 20.84 -1.11 -7.92
C LEU A 124 19.41 -1.59 -8.18
N GLY A 125 19.10 -2.80 -7.68
CA GLY A 125 17.74 -3.33 -7.65
C GLY A 125 16.97 -2.86 -6.41
N TYR A 126 15.75 -3.37 -6.25
CA TYR A 126 14.93 -3.09 -5.08
C TYR A 126 15.46 -3.78 -3.82
N ALA A 127 15.29 -3.14 -2.65
CA ALA A 127 15.68 -3.73 -1.38
C ALA A 127 14.62 -4.67 -0.79
N SER A 128 13.38 -4.61 -1.29
CA SER A 128 12.25 -5.42 -0.81
C SER A 128 11.15 -5.60 -1.86
N VAL A 129 10.29 -6.61 -1.65
CA VAL A 129 9.09 -6.83 -2.48
C VAL A 129 8.18 -5.61 -2.45
N ASP A 130 7.95 -5.02 -1.28
CA ASP A 130 7.06 -3.86 -1.14
C ASP A 130 7.56 -2.65 -1.94
N GLU A 131 8.88 -2.46 -2.04
CA GLU A 131 9.49 -1.42 -2.86
C GLU A 131 9.30 -1.70 -4.36
N ALA A 132 9.52 -2.94 -4.79
CA ALA A 132 9.28 -3.35 -6.18
C ALA A 132 7.81 -3.19 -6.58
N LEU A 133 6.89 -3.59 -5.70
CA LEU A 133 5.45 -3.40 -5.91
C LEU A 133 5.08 -1.91 -5.87
N GLY A 134 5.70 -1.14 -4.98
CA GLY A 134 5.51 0.31 -4.89
C GLY A 134 5.84 0.99 -6.22
N GLU A 135 7.01 0.68 -6.80
CA GLU A 135 7.40 1.19 -8.11
C GLU A 135 6.46 0.70 -9.22
N ARG A 136 6.07 -0.58 -9.20
CA ARG A 136 5.16 -1.14 -10.21
C ARG A 136 3.78 -0.49 -10.22
N PHE A 137 3.27 -0.04 -9.07
CA PHE A 137 1.93 0.55 -8.94
C PHE A 137 1.96 2.05 -8.58
N HIS A 138 3.12 2.70 -8.74
CA HIS A 138 3.40 4.08 -8.34
C HIS A 138 2.98 4.42 -6.90
N ALA A 139 3.03 3.44 -5.99
CA ALA A 139 2.47 3.50 -4.66
C ALA A 139 3.53 3.53 -3.56
N ASP A 140 3.19 4.12 -2.42
CA ASP A 140 3.98 4.02 -1.20
C ASP A 140 3.91 2.59 -0.64
N PRO A 141 5.06 1.94 -0.30
CA PRO A 141 5.06 0.62 0.32
C PRO A 141 4.19 0.50 1.58
N ALA A 142 4.10 1.56 2.40
CA ALA A 142 3.21 1.63 3.54
C ALA A 142 1.73 1.73 3.12
N LEU A 143 1.40 2.44 2.04
CA LEU A 143 0.05 2.41 1.47
C LEU A 143 -0.32 0.99 1.04
N LEU A 144 0.57 0.28 0.34
CA LEU A 144 0.33 -1.11 -0.08
C LEU A 144 0.03 -2.03 1.12
N ARG A 145 0.75 -1.87 2.23
CA ARG A 145 0.46 -2.62 3.47
C ARG A 145 -0.87 -2.23 4.09
N GLN A 146 -1.24 -0.94 4.06
CA GLN A 146 -2.51 -0.44 4.60
C GLN A 146 -3.72 -0.89 3.78
N LEU A 147 -3.58 -1.00 2.45
CA LEU A 147 -4.60 -1.56 1.56
C LEU A 147 -4.76 -3.08 1.72
N ASN A 148 -3.74 -3.77 2.23
CA ASN A 148 -3.67 -5.23 2.30
C ASN A 148 -3.42 -5.75 3.72
N PRO A 149 -4.27 -5.41 4.70
CA PRO A 149 -4.05 -5.81 6.08
C PRO A 149 -4.07 -7.34 6.22
N GLY A 150 -2.99 -7.89 6.77
CA GLY A 150 -2.86 -9.34 7.02
C GLY A 150 -2.51 -10.19 5.80
N VAL A 151 -2.24 -9.58 4.64
CA VAL A 151 -1.75 -10.31 3.46
C VAL A 151 -0.23 -10.32 3.45
N ASP A 152 0.36 -11.48 3.20
CA ASP A 152 1.80 -11.61 2.97
C ASP A 152 2.11 -11.21 1.51
N LEU A 153 2.69 -10.03 1.35
CA LEU A 153 3.09 -9.48 0.04
C LEU A 153 4.28 -10.22 -0.58
N SER A 154 4.99 -11.06 0.18
CA SER A 154 6.12 -11.86 -0.34
C SER A 154 5.71 -13.21 -0.93
N LYS A 155 4.41 -13.54 -0.87
CA LYS A 155 3.88 -14.83 -1.31
C LYS A 155 3.22 -14.72 -2.68
N ALA A 156 3.78 -15.41 -3.68
CA ALA A 156 3.14 -15.59 -4.98
C ALA A 156 1.75 -16.25 -4.82
N GLY A 157 0.81 -15.83 -5.66
CA GLY A 157 -0.59 -16.25 -5.62
C GLY A 157 -1.46 -15.46 -4.62
N SER A 158 -0.88 -14.65 -3.73
CA SER A 158 -1.66 -13.72 -2.90
C SER A 158 -2.41 -12.72 -3.78
N VAL A 159 -3.69 -12.49 -3.48
CA VAL A 159 -4.50 -11.45 -4.12
C VAL A 159 -4.42 -10.20 -3.27
N ILE A 160 -3.99 -9.09 -3.87
CA ILE A 160 -3.78 -7.81 -3.20
C ILE A 160 -4.57 -6.70 -3.90
N GLN A 161 -4.96 -5.68 -3.15
CA GLN A 161 -5.53 -4.44 -3.65
C GLN A 161 -4.42 -3.42 -3.90
N VAL A 162 -4.39 -2.83 -5.10
CA VAL A 162 -3.37 -1.88 -5.55
C VAL A 162 -3.98 -0.71 -6.32
N PRO A 163 -3.30 0.45 -6.42
CA PRO A 163 -3.64 1.51 -7.36
C PRO A 163 -3.77 1.01 -8.80
N ASN A 164 -4.81 1.45 -9.51
CA ASN A 164 -5.06 1.08 -10.90
C ASN A 164 -4.50 2.14 -11.87
N ILE A 165 -3.17 2.15 -12.04
CA ILE A 165 -2.44 3.20 -12.78
C ILE A 165 -2.49 3.08 -14.32
N ASP A 166 -2.64 1.87 -14.86
CA ASP A 166 -2.62 1.64 -16.32
C ASP A 166 -4.00 1.24 -16.89
N GLY A 167 -5.07 1.43 -16.11
CA GLY A 167 -6.38 0.93 -16.49
C GLY A 167 -6.42 -0.60 -16.63
N VAL A 168 -5.56 -1.31 -15.89
CA VAL A 168 -5.57 -2.76 -15.83
C VAL A 168 -6.99 -3.18 -15.44
N PRO A 169 -7.70 -3.96 -16.28
CA PRO A 169 -9.06 -4.34 -15.99
C PRO A 169 -9.07 -5.14 -14.69
N PRO A 170 -10.07 -4.90 -13.81
CA PRO A 170 -10.22 -5.71 -12.61
C PRO A 170 -10.24 -7.18 -12.95
N LEU A 171 -9.47 -7.99 -12.20
CA LEU A 171 -9.61 -9.43 -12.25
C LEU A 171 -11.09 -9.77 -12.11
N ALA A 172 -11.61 -10.58 -13.04
CA ALA A 172 -12.97 -11.07 -12.95
C ALA A 172 -13.17 -11.73 -11.58
N LYS A 173 -14.30 -11.46 -10.92
CA LYS A 173 -14.65 -12.10 -9.64
C LYS A 173 -14.38 -13.60 -9.75
N PRO A 174 -13.63 -14.23 -8.81
CA PRO A 174 -13.30 -15.64 -8.92
C PRO A 174 -14.61 -16.44 -9.02
N ALA A 175 -14.79 -17.13 -10.14
CA ALA A 175 -15.91 -18.04 -10.32
C ALA A 175 -15.65 -19.28 -9.46
N LYS A 176 -16.28 -19.30 -8.28
CA LYS A 176 -16.28 -20.40 -7.28
C LYS A 176 -14.91 -20.81 -6.73
N LEU A 177 -14.70 -20.50 -5.44
CA LEU A 177 -13.81 -21.27 -4.59
C LEU A 177 -14.36 -22.70 -4.48
N VAL A 178 -13.80 -23.64 -5.25
CA VAL A 178 -14.07 -25.07 -5.05
C VAL A 178 -13.22 -25.51 -3.86
N VAL A 179 -13.84 -25.57 -2.68
CA VAL A 179 -13.30 -26.34 -1.57
C VAL A 179 -13.53 -27.81 -1.93
N ASP A 180 -12.50 -28.46 -2.46
CA ASP A 180 -12.46 -29.92 -2.45
C ASP A 180 -12.18 -30.34 -1.00
N LYS A 181 -13.24 -30.75 -0.30
CA LYS A 181 -13.09 -31.52 0.92
C LYS A 181 -13.32 -32.98 0.56
N SER A 182 -12.27 -33.61 0.08
CA SER A 182 -12.14 -35.06 0.05
C SER A 182 -10.93 -35.43 0.91
N ASP A 183 -11.15 -35.51 2.22
CA ASP A 183 -10.27 -36.31 3.08
C ASP A 183 -10.75 -37.78 3.02
N PRO A 184 -9.81 -38.74 3.08
CA PRO A 184 -10.08 -40.16 2.88
C PRO A 184 -10.55 -40.85 4.18
N ASP A 185 -11.43 -41.84 4.03
CA ASP A 185 -11.51 -43.04 4.87
C ASP A 185 -11.97 -44.22 4.00
#